data_AF-A0A839FJS4-F1
#
_entry.id   AF-A0A839FJS4-F1
#
_cell.length_a   1.000
_cell.length_b   1.000
_cell.length_c   1.000
_cell.angle_alpha   90.00
_cell.angle_beta   90.00
_cell.angle_gamma   90.00
#
_symmetry.space_group_name_H-M   'P 1'
#
loop_
_entity.id
_entity.type
_entity.pdbx_description
1 polymer ?
#
loop_
_entity_poly.entity_id
_entity_poly.type
_entity_poly.pdbx_seq_one_letter_code
_entity_poly.pdbx_strand_id
1 'polypeptide(L)'
;MRSASAIIAALLLVAPAGIATAKDQASFVEPKLYIAKGGSASPQVALTLDACSGQTDLRILNTLVENRIPATIFVTARWMRRNAEALAVMKAHPDLFELENHGLNHVPAIDNQPTMFGLKTAGSEAGIRSEIQGGVDAMSRASVAKPVWYRDATARYSENGIRIIHDMGYRVAGYSLNADMGASLMAGQVEKRISAAKDGDVIIAHINQPSRVAGEGVAKGVLALQKKGFRFVRLQDVTVSAQPVHSGV
;
A
#
# COMPACT_ATOMS: atom_id res chain seq x y z
N MET A 1 33.13 24.55 77.58
CA MET A 1 34.30 23.99 76.85
C MET A 1 33.87 23.67 75.42
N ARG A 2 34.48 24.38 74.46
CA ARG A 2 34.63 24.15 73.00
C ARG A 2 33.81 22.99 72.39
N SER A 3 32.73 23.25 71.65
CA SER A 3 32.67 23.51 70.19
C SER A 3 33.49 22.54 69.34
N ALA A 4 32.81 21.59 68.67
CA ALA A 4 33.31 20.90 67.48
C ALA A 4 32.13 20.59 66.55
N SER A 5 31.91 21.46 65.57
CA SER A 5 31.02 21.21 64.44
C SER A 5 31.71 20.27 63.46
N ALA A 6 31.18 19.07 63.27
CA ALA A 6 31.61 18.17 62.20
C ALA A 6 30.88 18.57 60.90
N ILE A 7 31.62 19.17 59.96
CA ILE A 7 31.15 19.44 58.61
C ILE A 7 31.22 18.12 57.84
N ILE A 8 30.07 17.52 57.53
CA ILE A 8 29.96 16.39 56.61
C ILE A 8 30.01 16.97 55.20
N ALA A 9 31.16 16.84 54.53
CA ALA A 9 31.29 17.12 53.11
C ALA A 9 30.64 15.98 52.31
N ALA A 10 29.42 16.22 51.82
CA ALA A 10 28.77 15.31 50.87
C ALA A 10 29.45 15.46 49.50
N LEU A 11 30.32 14.52 49.13
CA LEU A 11 30.78 14.38 47.75
C LEU A 11 29.61 13.90 46.88
N LEU A 12 29.00 14.82 46.15
CA LEU A 12 28.12 14.49 45.04
C LEU A 12 28.98 13.99 43.87
N LEU A 13 29.04 12.67 43.67
CA LEU A 13 29.49 12.11 42.40
C LEU A 13 28.46 12.45 41.33
N VAL A 14 28.78 13.45 40.50
CA VAL A 14 28.04 13.70 39.25
C VAL A 14 28.46 12.62 38.27
N ALA A 15 27.62 11.61 38.09
CA ALA A 15 27.78 10.66 36.98
C ALA A 15 27.61 11.43 35.66
N PRO A 16 28.47 11.22 34.65
CA PRO A 16 28.26 11.81 33.35
C PRO A 16 26.96 11.25 32.77
N ALA A 17 25.99 12.12 32.53
CA ALA A 17 24.81 11.77 31.76
C ALA A 17 25.28 11.38 30.36
N GLY A 18 25.21 10.08 30.05
CA GLY A 18 25.44 9.59 28.70
C GLY A 18 24.52 10.34 27.75
N ILE A 19 25.10 11.04 26.78
CA ILE A 19 24.35 11.57 25.64
C ILE A 19 23.80 10.33 24.94
N ALA A 20 22.51 10.05 25.16
CA ALA A 20 21.79 9.09 24.33
C ALA A 20 21.83 9.66 22.91
N THR A 21 22.66 9.06 22.05
CA THR A 21 22.56 9.26 20.61
C THR A 21 21.10 8.99 20.26
N ALA A 22 20.43 9.98 19.64
CA ALA A 22 19.08 9.81 19.12
C ALA A 22 19.04 8.46 18.40
N LYS A 23 18.25 7.50 18.90
CA LYS A 23 17.98 6.27 18.17
C LYS A 23 17.50 6.70 16.79
N ASP A 24 18.19 6.27 15.74
CA ASP A 24 17.72 6.37 14.36
C ASP A 24 16.23 5.98 14.37
N GLN A 25 15.35 6.98 14.26
CA GLN A 25 13.95 6.69 14.04
C GLN A 25 13.89 6.02 12.69
N ALA A 26 13.41 4.78 12.67
CA ALA A 26 13.33 4.00 11.46
C ALA A 26 12.60 4.82 10.39
N SER A 27 13.35 5.20 9.35
CA SER A 27 12.83 5.97 8.24
C SER A 27 12.15 5.00 7.28
N PHE A 28 10.89 5.29 6.98
CA PHE A 28 10.19 4.65 5.87
C PHE A 28 9.88 5.70 4.81
N VAL A 29 9.76 5.24 3.58
CA VAL A 29 9.28 6.00 2.43
C VAL A 29 7.86 5.54 2.12
N GLU A 30 6.97 6.49 1.89
CA GLU A 30 5.61 6.25 1.41
C GLU A 30 5.45 6.93 0.02
N PRO A 31 5.78 6.23 -1.07
CA PRO A 31 5.82 6.81 -2.42
C PRO A 31 4.48 7.40 -2.83
N LYS A 32 4.49 8.62 -3.37
CA LYS A 32 3.31 9.22 -3.98
C LYS A 32 3.31 8.95 -5.47
N LEU A 33 2.14 8.55 -5.97
CA LEU A 33 1.94 8.23 -7.37
C LEU A 33 0.71 8.99 -7.87
N TYR A 34 0.87 9.62 -9.03
CA TYR A 34 -0.19 10.28 -9.78
C TYR A 34 -0.19 9.75 -11.21
N ILE A 35 -1.34 9.82 -11.86
CA ILE A 35 -1.46 9.59 -13.31
C ILE A 35 -1.56 10.93 -14.03
N ALA A 36 -1.28 10.93 -15.33
CA ALA A 36 -1.54 12.07 -16.19
C ALA A 36 -3.02 12.48 -16.06
N LYS A 37 -3.26 13.78 -15.92
CA LYS A 37 -4.60 14.35 -15.83
C LYS A 37 -5.37 14.12 -17.12
N GLY A 38 -6.68 13.86 -16.99
CA GLY A 38 -7.58 13.76 -18.14
C GLY A 38 -7.89 15.12 -18.76
N GLY A 39 -7.68 16.20 -18.00
CA GLY A 39 -7.78 17.57 -18.50
C GLY A 39 -9.22 17.99 -18.81
N SER A 40 -9.39 18.87 -19.80
CA SER A 40 -10.69 19.44 -20.16
C SER A 40 -11.67 18.45 -20.79
N ALA A 41 -11.21 17.28 -21.25
CA ALA A 41 -12.07 16.28 -21.89
C ALA A 41 -12.92 15.52 -20.85
N SER A 42 -12.27 14.86 -19.88
CA SER A 42 -12.92 14.19 -18.75
C SER A 42 -11.85 13.87 -17.71
N PRO A 43 -12.05 14.24 -16.43
CA PRO A 43 -11.07 13.94 -15.38
C PRO A 43 -10.92 12.43 -15.23
N GLN A 44 -9.75 11.96 -14.81
CA GLN A 44 -9.49 10.53 -14.64
C GLN A 44 -8.73 10.21 -13.35
N VAL A 45 -8.94 8.98 -12.87
CA VAL A 45 -8.25 8.41 -11.72
C VAL A 45 -7.84 6.97 -12.01
N ALA A 46 -6.83 6.49 -11.32
CA ALA A 46 -6.54 5.07 -11.24
C ALA A 46 -7.06 4.51 -9.92
N LEU A 47 -8.05 3.62 -9.99
CA LEU A 47 -8.46 2.84 -8.83
C LEU A 47 -7.51 1.64 -8.68
N THR A 48 -6.81 1.59 -7.57
CA THR A 48 -5.93 0.46 -7.23
C THR A 48 -6.43 -0.23 -5.97
N LEU A 49 -6.50 -1.56 -6.02
CA LEU A 49 -7.08 -2.36 -4.95
C LEU A 49 -6.09 -3.42 -4.48
N ASP A 50 -5.79 -3.40 -3.19
CA ASP A 50 -4.89 -4.37 -2.58
C ASP A 50 -5.70 -5.60 -2.16
N ALA A 51 -5.24 -6.76 -2.62
CA ALA A 51 -5.82 -8.06 -2.37
C ALA A 51 -4.86 -8.86 -1.48
N CYS A 52 -4.84 -8.51 -0.19
CA CYS A 52 -3.86 -8.97 0.80
C CYS A 52 -3.94 -10.48 1.07
N SER A 53 -4.72 -10.95 2.05
CA SER A 53 -4.80 -12.38 2.42
C SER A 53 -6.21 -12.86 2.77
N GLY A 54 -7.19 -11.96 2.78
CA GLY A 54 -8.59 -12.30 3.05
C GLY A 54 -9.34 -12.81 1.82
N GLN A 55 -10.64 -13.04 1.97
CA GLN A 55 -11.54 -13.37 0.86
C GLN A 55 -11.88 -12.13 0.05
N THR A 56 -12.22 -12.31 -1.21
CA THR A 56 -12.67 -11.23 -2.09
C THR A 56 -13.98 -10.64 -1.60
N ASP A 57 -14.05 -9.32 -1.57
CA ASP A 57 -15.29 -8.58 -1.37
C ASP A 57 -16.05 -8.49 -2.69
N LEU A 58 -17.05 -9.36 -2.84
CA LEU A 58 -17.87 -9.42 -4.05
C LEU A 58 -18.71 -8.16 -4.26
N ARG A 59 -18.96 -7.36 -3.23
CA ARG A 59 -19.65 -6.06 -3.42
C ARG A 59 -18.82 -5.16 -4.32
N ILE A 60 -17.50 -5.16 -4.13
CA ILE A 60 -16.57 -4.38 -4.95
C ILE A 60 -16.40 -5.04 -6.33
N LEU A 61 -16.06 -6.33 -6.39
CA LEU A 61 -15.80 -7.00 -7.66
C LEU A 61 -17.01 -6.93 -8.61
N ASN A 62 -18.21 -7.23 -8.12
CA ASN A 62 -19.42 -7.16 -8.92
C ASN A 62 -19.70 -5.74 -9.41
N THR A 63 -19.54 -4.74 -8.53
CA THR A 63 -19.70 -3.33 -8.91
C THR A 63 -18.78 -2.96 -10.07
N LEU A 64 -17.50 -3.37 -10.03
CA LEU A 64 -16.54 -3.06 -11.09
C LEU A 64 -16.90 -3.74 -12.42
N VAL A 65 -17.31 -5.02 -12.37
CA VAL A 65 -17.70 -5.77 -13.58
C VAL A 65 -18.99 -5.23 -14.19
N GLU A 66 -20.04 -5.09 -13.37
CA GLU A 66 -21.38 -4.63 -13.81
C GLU A 66 -21.34 -3.23 -14.42
N ASN A 67 -20.48 -2.35 -13.90
CA ASN A 67 -20.36 -0.96 -14.35
C ASN A 67 -19.16 -0.73 -15.27
N ARG A 68 -18.47 -1.81 -15.67
CA ARG A 68 -17.30 -1.80 -16.57
C ARG A 68 -16.23 -0.80 -16.14
N ILE A 69 -15.86 -0.82 -14.87
CA ILE A 69 -14.92 0.13 -14.25
C ILE A 69 -13.53 -0.50 -14.21
N PRO A 70 -12.55 0.05 -14.95
CA PRO A 70 -11.19 -0.48 -14.92
C PRO A 70 -10.49 -0.25 -13.58
N ALA A 71 -9.67 -1.21 -13.15
CA ALA A 71 -8.88 -1.12 -11.92
C ALA A 71 -7.59 -1.95 -12.02
N THR A 72 -6.58 -1.52 -11.27
CA THR A 72 -5.35 -2.30 -11.07
C THR A 72 -5.41 -3.01 -9.71
N ILE A 73 -5.29 -4.33 -9.69
CA ILE A 73 -5.41 -5.15 -8.49
C ILE A 73 -4.02 -5.68 -8.10
N PHE A 74 -3.54 -5.31 -6.92
CA PHE A 74 -2.30 -5.82 -6.36
C PHE A 74 -2.59 -7.10 -5.58
N VAL A 75 -2.20 -8.25 -6.12
CA VAL A 75 -2.55 -9.57 -5.59
C VAL A 75 -1.37 -10.24 -4.90
N THR A 76 -1.61 -10.81 -3.72
CA THR A 76 -0.62 -11.71 -3.12
C THR A 76 -0.80 -13.14 -3.61
N ALA A 77 0.24 -13.95 -3.50
CA ALA A 77 0.12 -15.39 -3.72
C ALA A 77 -0.89 -16.05 -2.75
N ARG A 78 -0.98 -15.55 -1.51
CA ARG A 78 -1.94 -16.05 -0.51
C ARG A 78 -3.38 -15.78 -0.92
N TRP A 79 -3.67 -14.60 -1.46
CA TRP A 79 -5.00 -14.24 -1.93
C TRP A 79 -5.38 -15.07 -3.15
N MET A 80 -4.51 -15.17 -4.16
CA MET A 80 -4.79 -15.92 -5.39
C MET A 80 -5.13 -17.40 -5.10
N ARG A 81 -4.41 -18.02 -4.17
CA ARG A 81 -4.65 -19.42 -3.78
C ARG A 81 -6.01 -19.65 -3.12
N ARG A 82 -6.56 -18.63 -2.44
CA ARG A 82 -7.84 -18.71 -1.71
C ARG A 82 -9.03 -18.25 -2.54
N ASN A 83 -8.80 -17.47 -3.60
CA ASN A 83 -9.82 -16.75 -4.34
C ASN A 83 -9.78 -17.10 -5.83
N ALA A 84 -9.71 -18.40 -6.16
CA ALA A 84 -9.59 -18.87 -7.54
C ALA A 84 -10.74 -18.40 -8.44
N GLU A 85 -11.98 -18.36 -7.91
CA GLU A 85 -13.16 -17.88 -8.64
C GLU A 85 -13.07 -16.38 -8.96
N ALA A 86 -12.73 -15.55 -7.98
CA ALA A 86 -12.55 -14.11 -8.20
C ALA A 86 -11.39 -13.83 -9.17
N LEU A 87 -10.30 -14.58 -9.06
CA LEU A 87 -9.18 -14.49 -10.00
C LEU A 87 -9.62 -14.88 -11.42
N ALA A 88 -10.44 -15.92 -11.58
CA ALA A 88 -10.98 -16.32 -12.87
C ALA A 88 -11.86 -15.22 -13.49
N VAL A 89 -12.71 -14.57 -12.69
CA VAL A 89 -13.50 -13.40 -13.12
C VAL A 89 -12.57 -12.28 -13.60
N MET A 90 -11.56 -11.91 -12.79
CA MET A 90 -10.63 -10.84 -13.19
C MET A 90 -9.89 -11.17 -14.50
N LYS A 91 -9.45 -12.42 -14.67
CA LYS A 91 -8.78 -12.89 -15.90
C LYS A 91 -9.72 -12.93 -17.11
N ALA A 92 -11.02 -13.14 -16.91
CA ALA A 92 -12.02 -13.11 -17.98
C ALA A 92 -12.36 -11.69 -18.45
N HIS A 93 -11.95 -10.66 -17.69
CA HIS A 93 -12.15 -9.25 -18.02
C HIS A 93 -10.80 -8.51 -18.11
N PRO A 94 -9.90 -8.90 -19.03
CA PRO A 94 -8.58 -8.28 -19.18
C PRO A 94 -8.66 -6.86 -19.74
N ASP A 95 -9.82 -6.38 -20.15
CA ASP A 95 -10.11 -4.98 -20.48
C ASP A 95 -10.39 -4.13 -19.23
N LEU A 96 -10.84 -4.75 -18.13
CA LEU A 96 -11.15 -4.07 -16.87
C LEU A 96 -10.01 -4.21 -15.85
N PHE A 97 -9.35 -5.36 -15.77
CA PHE A 97 -8.40 -5.64 -14.69
C PHE A 97 -6.97 -5.74 -15.20
N GLU A 98 -6.09 -4.96 -14.59
CA GLU A 98 -4.64 -5.18 -14.57
C GLU A 98 -4.30 -5.87 -13.24
N LEU A 99 -3.55 -6.97 -13.27
CA LEU A 99 -3.15 -7.69 -12.06
C LEU A 99 -1.65 -7.50 -11.83
N GLU A 100 -1.29 -7.05 -10.63
CA GLU A 100 0.08 -6.66 -10.26
C GLU A 100 0.53 -7.31 -8.95
N ASN A 101 1.83 -7.25 -8.66
CA ASN A 101 2.43 -8.02 -7.58
C ASN A 101 2.29 -7.33 -6.21
N HIS A 102 1.71 -8.02 -5.24
CA HIS A 102 1.63 -7.59 -3.84
C HIS A 102 2.41 -8.50 -2.88
N GLY A 103 3.29 -9.34 -3.43
CA GLY A 103 4.17 -10.24 -2.69
C GLY A 103 3.62 -11.65 -2.49
N LEU A 104 4.47 -12.51 -1.94
CA LEU A 104 4.14 -13.89 -1.63
C LEU A 104 3.23 -13.99 -0.41
N ASN A 105 3.62 -13.40 0.71
CA ASN A 105 3.03 -13.62 2.03
C ASN A 105 2.37 -12.39 2.67
N HIS A 106 2.44 -11.23 1.99
CA HIS A 106 2.04 -9.93 2.52
C HIS A 106 3.02 -9.43 3.60
N VAL A 107 4.32 -9.47 3.27
CA VAL A 107 5.42 -9.05 4.15
C VAL A 107 5.96 -7.67 3.70
N PRO A 108 6.11 -6.69 4.62
CA PRO A 108 6.70 -5.41 4.28
C PRO A 108 8.16 -5.53 3.80
N ALA A 109 8.47 -4.94 2.66
CA ALA A 109 9.75 -4.79 2.00
C ALA A 109 10.62 -3.73 2.72
N ILE A 110 10.83 -4.00 3.99
CA ILE A 110 11.54 -3.16 4.95
C ILE A 110 12.59 -4.04 5.62
N ASP A 111 13.83 -3.58 5.67
CA ASP A 111 14.98 -4.31 6.18
C ASP A 111 15.69 -3.59 7.35
N ASN A 112 15.31 -2.35 7.64
CA ASN A 112 15.92 -1.50 8.67
C ASN A 112 15.09 -1.42 9.97
N GLN A 113 13.93 -2.09 10.06
CA GLN A 113 13.12 -2.17 11.28
C GLN A 113 12.36 -3.49 11.35
N PRO A 114 12.06 -4.03 12.55
CA PRO A 114 11.50 -5.38 12.70
C PRO A 114 10.00 -5.48 12.39
N THR A 115 9.24 -4.40 12.56
CA THR A 115 7.80 -4.39 12.33
C THR A 115 7.33 -3.10 11.66
N MET A 116 6.24 -3.18 10.90
CA MET A 116 5.49 -2.03 10.37
C MET A 116 4.00 -2.33 10.47
N PHE A 117 3.23 -1.45 11.11
CA PHE A 117 1.79 -1.67 11.39
C PHE A 117 1.46 -3.05 12.02
N GLY A 118 2.34 -3.55 12.89
CA GLY A 118 2.18 -4.86 13.52
C GLY A 118 2.55 -6.07 12.65
N LEU A 119 2.91 -5.86 11.37
CA LEU A 119 3.44 -6.89 10.49
C LEU A 119 4.94 -7.04 10.71
N LYS A 120 5.43 -8.28 10.77
CA LYS A 120 6.87 -8.57 10.71
C LYS A 120 7.39 -8.20 9.32
N THR A 121 8.43 -7.38 9.27
CA THR A 121 9.06 -6.96 8.02
C THR A 121 9.96 -8.08 7.44
N ALA A 122 10.38 -7.90 6.19
CA ALA A 122 11.32 -8.80 5.52
C ALA A 122 12.66 -8.90 6.26
N GLY A 123 13.11 -7.80 6.90
CA GLY A 123 14.27 -7.76 7.78
C GLY A 123 15.62 -7.96 7.10
N SER A 124 15.66 -8.11 5.78
CA SER A 124 16.88 -8.29 4.98
C SER A 124 16.60 -8.13 3.48
N GLU A 125 17.62 -7.80 2.69
CA GLU A 125 17.53 -7.79 1.23
C GLU A 125 17.06 -9.14 0.65
N ALA A 126 17.58 -10.26 1.19
CA ALA A 126 17.16 -11.59 0.76
C ALA A 126 15.66 -11.84 1.03
N GLY A 127 15.16 -11.39 2.18
CA GLY A 127 13.73 -11.44 2.51
C GLY A 127 12.87 -10.63 1.54
N ILE A 128 13.32 -9.41 1.19
CA ILE A 128 12.63 -8.54 0.23
C ILE A 128 12.55 -9.22 -1.15
N ARG A 129 13.69 -9.68 -1.67
CA ARG A 129 13.75 -10.38 -2.97
C ARG A 129 12.88 -11.63 -2.99
N SER A 130 12.91 -12.42 -1.92
CA SER A 130 12.09 -13.63 -1.80
C SER A 130 10.59 -13.33 -1.77
N GLU A 131 10.17 -12.27 -1.09
CA GLU A 131 8.76 -11.87 -1.02
C GLU A 131 8.26 -11.44 -2.41
N ILE A 132 9.03 -10.60 -3.12
CA ILE A 132 8.68 -10.11 -4.46
C ILE A 132 8.69 -11.25 -5.47
N GLN A 133 9.77 -12.02 -5.54
CA GLN A 133 9.92 -13.11 -6.51
C GLN A 133 8.89 -14.21 -6.29
N GLY A 134 8.61 -14.57 -5.03
CA GLY A 134 7.57 -15.55 -4.72
C GLY A 134 6.18 -15.12 -5.19
N GLY A 135 5.89 -13.82 -5.16
CA GLY A 135 4.68 -13.25 -5.75
C GLY A 135 4.66 -13.40 -7.27
N VAL A 136 5.75 -13.05 -7.95
CA VAL A 136 5.90 -13.21 -9.42
C VAL A 136 5.74 -14.66 -9.84
N ASP A 137 6.38 -15.60 -9.14
CA ASP A 137 6.27 -17.02 -9.45
C ASP A 137 4.84 -17.52 -9.26
N ALA A 138 4.11 -17.00 -8.27
CA ALA A 138 2.71 -17.34 -8.06
C ALA A 138 1.80 -16.79 -9.17
N MET A 139 2.04 -15.56 -9.62
CA MET A 139 1.33 -14.97 -10.75
C MET A 139 1.59 -15.77 -12.04
N SER A 140 2.84 -16.15 -12.29
CA SER A 140 3.21 -16.99 -13.43
C SER A 140 2.51 -18.35 -13.39
N ARG A 141 2.51 -19.05 -12.25
CA ARG A 141 1.77 -20.32 -12.08
C ARG A 141 0.27 -20.17 -12.31
N ALA A 142 -0.29 -19.01 -11.95
CA ALA A 142 -1.69 -18.69 -12.18
C ALA A 142 -1.98 -18.20 -13.63
N SER A 143 -0.98 -18.20 -14.51
CA SER A 143 -1.07 -17.65 -15.88
C SER A 143 -1.58 -16.21 -15.89
N VAL A 144 -1.13 -15.40 -14.93
CA VAL A 144 -1.27 -13.95 -14.93
C VAL A 144 -0.06 -13.36 -15.65
N ALA A 145 -0.27 -12.26 -16.38
CA ALA A 145 0.81 -11.55 -17.06
C ALA A 145 1.95 -11.20 -16.08
N LYS A 146 3.17 -11.09 -16.60
CA LYS A 146 4.32 -10.70 -15.78
C LYS A 146 4.06 -9.30 -15.20
N PRO A 147 4.14 -9.12 -13.87
CA PRO A 147 3.90 -7.83 -13.25
C PRO A 147 4.96 -6.82 -13.66
N VAL A 148 4.55 -5.57 -13.80
CA VAL A 148 5.44 -4.41 -13.98
C VAL A 148 5.60 -3.66 -12.65
N TRP A 149 4.60 -3.75 -11.78
CA TRP A 149 4.52 -3.05 -10.52
C TRP A 149 4.63 -4.00 -9.33
N TYR A 150 5.30 -3.54 -8.30
CA TYR A 150 5.23 -4.12 -6.97
C TYR A 150 4.67 -3.08 -5.99
N ARG A 151 3.67 -3.48 -5.20
CA ARG A 151 3.23 -2.71 -4.04
C ARG A 151 3.53 -3.46 -2.76
N ASP A 152 4.18 -2.77 -1.83
CA ASP A 152 4.45 -3.27 -0.50
C ASP A 152 3.16 -3.55 0.31
N ALA A 153 3.20 -4.57 1.17
CA ALA A 153 2.13 -4.96 2.10
C ALA A 153 1.58 -3.82 2.99
N THR A 154 2.37 -2.77 3.21
CA THR A 154 2.01 -1.59 4.00
C THR A 154 2.05 -0.30 3.19
N ALA A 155 2.35 -0.40 1.89
CA ALA A 155 2.70 0.70 1.00
C ALA A 155 3.79 1.62 1.57
N ARG A 156 4.61 1.10 2.49
CA ARG A 156 5.75 1.75 3.11
C ARG A 156 6.98 0.88 2.91
N TYR A 157 8.10 1.53 2.63
CA TYR A 157 9.31 0.86 2.17
C TYR A 157 10.50 1.38 2.96
N SER A 158 11.54 0.58 3.13
CA SER A 158 12.85 1.17 3.38
C SER A 158 13.39 1.74 2.07
N GLU A 159 14.30 2.70 2.14
CA GLU A 159 14.98 3.22 0.94
C GLU A 159 15.70 2.09 0.18
N ASN A 160 16.32 1.17 0.92
CA ASN A 160 16.96 0.00 0.35
C ASN A 160 15.95 -0.93 -0.34
N GLY A 161 14.75 -1.10 0.24
CA GLY A 161 13.66 -1.85 -0.39
C GLY A 161 13.25 -1.28 -1.74
N ILE A 162 13.13 0.05 -1.85
CA ILE A 162 12.86 0.73 -3.14
C ILE A 162 13.95 0.43 -4.16
N ARG A 163 15.23 0.54 -3.77
CA ARG A 163 16.36 0.21 -4.65
C ARG A 163 16.30 -1.24 -5.13
N ILE A 164 16.07 -2.20 -4.23
CA ILE A 164 15.98 -3.62 -4.56
C ILE A 164 14.85 -3.89 -5.56
N ILE A 165 13.67 -3.26 -5.37
CA ILE A 165 12.53 -3.42 -6.28
C ILE A 165 12.91 -2.96 -7.70
N HIS A 166 13.61 -1.83 -7.82
CA HIS A 166 14.11 -1.33 -9.10
C HIS A 166 15.20 -2.22 -9.71
N ASP A 167 16.15 -2.69 -8.91
CA ASP A 167 17.21 -3.62 -9.35
C ASP A 167 16.63 -4.96 -9.85
N MET A 168 15.47 -5.37 -9.34
CA MET A 168 14.72 -6.53 -9.83
C MET A 168 13.93 -6.25 -11.13
N GLY A 169 13.94 -5.01 -11.63
CA GLY A 169 13.25 -4.60 -12.85
C GLY A 169 11.78 -4.24 -12.67
N TYR A 170 11.33 -4.03 -11.42
CA TYR A 170 9.95 -3.64 -11.13
C TYR A 170 9.84 -2.16 -10.75
N ARG A 171 8.64 -1.62 -10.88
CA ARG A 171 8.29 -0.26 -10.47
C ARG A 171 7.62 -0.29 -9.10
N VAL A 172 7.89 0.71 -8.28
CA VAL A 172 7.24 0.86 -6.97
C VAL A 172 5.88 1.54 -7.13
N ALA A 173 4.82 0.84 -6.76
CA ALA A 173 3.46 1.38 -6.80
C ALA A 173 3.14 2.18 -5.53
N GLY A 174 3.16 3.51 -5.65
CA GLY A 174 2.63 4.43 -4.65
C GLY A 174 1.13 4.68 -4.78
N TYR A 175 0.66 5.73 -4.12
CA TYR A 175 -0.71 6.25 -4.23
C TYR A 175 -0.76 7.74 -3.86
N SER A 176 -1.79 8.46 -4.28
CA SER A 176 -2.04 9.84 -3.85
C SER A 176 -3.18 9.95 -2.84
N LEU A 177 -4.12 9.01 -2.84
CA LEU A 177 -5.28 8.99 -1.97
C LEU A 177 -5.46 7.63 -1.29
N ASN A 178 -5.28 7.56 0.04
CA ASN A 178 -5.70 6.41 0.84
C ASN A 178 -7.19 6.55 1.21
N ALA A 179 -8.03 5.73 0.56
CA ALA A 179 -9.48 5.86 0.64
C ALA A 179 -10.08 5.14 1.85
N ASP A 180 -9.53 4.00 2.27
CA ASP A 180 -10.13 3.13 3.29
C ASP A 180 -9.26 2.87 4.52
N MET A 181 -8.02 3.38 4.52
CA MET A 181 -7.03 3.23 5.60
C MET A 181 -6.84 1.78 6.04
N GLY A 182 -6.65 0.85 5.10
CA GLY A 182 -6.52 -0.57 5.44
C GLY A 182 -7.86 -1.21 5.76
N ALA A 183 -8.92 -0.79 5.07
CA ALA A 183 -10.31 -1.18 5.33
C ALA A 183 -10.81 -0.91 6.76
N SER A 184 -10.22 0.07 7.45
CA SER A 184 -10.55 0.41 8.85
C SER A 184 -11.65 1.46 8.97
N LEU A 185 -11.91 2.23 7.92
CA LEU A 185 -12.90 3.31 7.93
C LEU A 185 -14.34 2.80 7.76
N MET A 186 -15.29 3.60 8.23
CA MET A 186 -16.73 3.36 8.02
C MET A 186 -17.13 3.63 6.57
N ALA A 187 -18.15 2.93 6.07
CA ALA A 187 -18.60 2.98 4.68
C ALA A 187 -18.79 4.41 4.15
N GLY A 188 -19.54 5.26 4.87
CA GLY A 188 -19.80 6.64 4.44
C GLY A 188 -18.54 7.52 4.37
N GLN A 189 -17.52 7.22 5.19
CA GLN A 189 -16.24 7.93 5.12
C GLN A 189 -15.43 7.51 3.90
N VAL A 190 -15.41 6.22 3.58
CA VAL A 190 -14.75 5.71 2.36
C VAL A 190 -15.42 6.27 1.11
N GLU A 191 -16.76 6.24 1.06
CA GLU A 191 -17.55 6.80 -0.04
C GLU A 191 -17.22 8.29 -0.26
N LYS A 192 -17.23 9.09 0.82
CA LYS A 192 -16.89 10.51 0.76
C LYS A 192 -15.46 10.75 0.28
N ARG A 193 -14.50 9.92 0.68
CA ARG A 193 -13.09 10.06 0.28
C ARG A 193 -12.90 9.75 -1.20
N ILE A 194 -13.44 8.62 -1.69
CA ILE A 194 -13.32 8.25 -3.11
C ILE A 194 -14.06 9.26 -3.99
N SER A 195 -15.28 9.66 -3.63
CA SER A 195 -16.05 10.64 -4.41
C SER A 195 -15.43 12.05 -4.42
N ALA A 196 -14.45 12.32 -3.55
CA ALA A 196 -13.70 13.56 -3.51
C ALA A 196 -12.29 13.47 -4.16
N ALA A 197 -11.98 12.35 -4.84
CA ALA A 197 -10.75 12.21 -5.59
C ALA A 197 -10.62 13.30 -6.67
N LYS A 198 -9.37 13.66 -6.97
CA LYS A 198 -9.00 14.71 -7.92
C LYS A 198 -8.52 14.09 -9.23
N ASP A 199 -8.62 14.86 -10.31
CA ASP A 199 -8.05 14.45 -11.60
C ASP A 199 -6.54 14.19 -11.47
N GLY A 200 -6.13 12.99 -11.86
CA GLY A 200 -4.78 12.48 -11.71
C GLY A 200 -4.52 11.60 -10.48
N ASP A 201 -5.51 11.40 -9.60
CA ASP A 201 -5.28 10.62 -8.38
C ASP A 201 -5.10 9.11 -8.66
N VAL A 202 -4.17 8.51 -7.90
CA VAL A 202 -4.08 7.05 -7.71
C VAL A 202 -4.68 6.74 -6.35
N ILE A 203 -5.84 6.08 -6.37
CA ILE A 203 -6.60 5.71 -5.19
C ILE A 203 -6.13 4.34 -4.72
N ILE A 204 -5.79 4.21 -3.43
CA ILE A 204 -5.57 2.91 -2.77
C ILE A 204 -6.77 2.58 -1.87
N ALA A 205 -7.30 1.37 -2.03
CA ALA A 205 -8.28 0.73 -1.14
C ALA A 205 -8.08 -0.80 -1.17
N HIS A 206 -8.92 -1.56 -0.47
CA HIS A 206 -8.77 -3.01 -0.32
C HIS A 206 -10.00 -3.76 -0.84
N ILE A 207 -9.76 -4.86 -1.56
CA ILE A 207 -10.81 -5.75 -2.08
C ILE A 207 -10.90 -7.06 -1.30
N ASN A 208 -10.12 -7.26 -0.25
CA ASN A 208 -10.01 -8.55 0.44
C ASN A 208 -10.65 -8.60 1.85
N GLN A 209 -11.61 -7.74 2.14
CA GLN A 209 -12.19 -7.57 3.49
C GLN A 209 -13.74 -7.59 3.49
N PRO A 210 -14.39 -8.67 3.03
CA PRO A 210 -15.85 -8.74 2.87
C PRO A 210 -16.65 -8.53 4.17
N SER A 211 -16.04 -8.81 5.32
CA SER A 211 -16.66 -8.58 6.63
C SER A 211 -16.56 -7.13 7.13
N ARG A 212 -15.76 -6.29 6.47
CA ARG A 212 -15.59 -4.88 6.85
C ARG A 212 -16.57 -4.01 6.10
N VAL A 213 -17.17 -3.04 6.79
CA VAL A 213 -18.12 -2.09 6.19
C VAL A 213 -17.46 -1.18 5.14
N ALA A 214 -16.14 -1.00 5.20
CA ALA A 214 -15.37 -0.20 4.24
C ALA A 214 -15.65 -0.57 2.79
N GLY A 215 -15.83 -1.86 2.47
CA GLY A 215 -16.03 -2.32 1.09
C GLY A 215 -17.34 -1.84 0.45
N GLU A 216 -18.40 -1.65 1.24
CA GLU A 216 -19.62 -0.98 0.76
C GLU A 216 -19.35 0.48 0.38
N GLY A 217 -18.52 1.16 1.19
CA GLY A 217 -18.09 2.52 0.90
C GLY A 217 -17.19 2.62 -0.33
N VAL A 218 -16.37 1.59 -0.61
CA VAL A 218 -15.60 1.51 -1.86
C VAL A 218 -16.53 1.47 -3.06
N ALA A 219 -17.48 0.52 -3.08
CA ALA A 219 -18.44 0.37 -4.17
C ALA A 219 -19.25 1.65 -4.41
N LYS A 220 -19.83 2.22 -3.35
CA LYS A 220 -20.62 3.48 -3.44
C LYS A 220 -19.77 4.65 -3.90
N GLY A 221 -18.56 4.79 -3.36
CA GLY A 221 -17.64 5.88 -3.70
C GLY A 221 -17.21 5.85 -5.16
N VAL A 222 -16.92 4.67 -5.68
CA VAL A 222 -16.54 4.45 -7.08
C VAL A 222 -17.70 4.84 -8.02
N LEU A 223 -18.92 4.38 -7.75
CA LEU A 223 -20.10 4.74 -8.54
C LEU A 223 -20.40 6.24 -8.47
N ALA A 224 -20.27 6.84 -7.29
CA ALA A 224 -20.46 8.28 -7.11
C ALA A 224 -19.43 9.10 -7.90
N LEU A 225 -18.17 8.66 -7.93
CA LEU A 225 -17.11 9.31 -8.70
C LEU A 225 -17.33 9.14 -10.22
N GLN A 226 -17.73 7.96 -10.67
CA GLN A 226 -18.11 7.71 -12.07
C GLN A 226 -19.26 8.64 -12.50
N LYS A 227 -20.30 8.79 -11.66
CA LYS A 227 -21.44 9.68 -11.92
C LYS A 227 -21.04 11.16 -12.01
N LYS A 228 -19.92 11.56 -11.39
CA LYS A 228 -19.32 12.91 -11.53
C LYS A 228 -18.56 13.11 -12.85
N GLY A 229 -18.53 12.10 -13.73
CA GLY A 229 -17.88 12.17 -15.04
C GLY A 229 -16.39 11.84 -15.01
N PHE A 230 -15.90 11.18 -13.95
CA PHE A 230 -14.54 10.65 -13.92
C PHE A 230 -14.42 9.35 -14.71
N ARG A 231 -13.35 9.22 -15.48
CA ARG A 231 -12.95 7.94 -16.06
C ARG A 231 -12.01 7.20 -15.10
N PHE A 232 -12.21 5.89 -15.04
CA PHE A 232 -11.29 4.99 -14.36
C PHE A 232 -10.34 4.38 -15.39
N VAL A 233 -9.05 4.38 -15.07
CA VAL A 233 -8.00 3.81 -15.92
C VAL A 233 -7.13 2.87 -15.10
N ARG A 234 -6.49 1.91 -15.78
CA ARG A 234 -5.46 1.06 -15.17
C ARG A 234 -4.12 1.76 -15.23
N LEU A 235 -3.19 1.42 -14.34
CA LEU A 235 -1.85 2.00 -14.33
C LEU A 235 -1.10 1.76 -15.64
N GLN A 236 -1.30 0.61 -16.29
CA GLN A 236 -0.71 0.32 -17.61
C GLN A 236 -1.24 1.16 -18.77
N ASP A 237 -2.42 1.78 -18.65
CA ASP A 237 -3.08 2.50 -19.74
C ASP A 237 -2.72 3.99 -19.79
N VAL A 238 -1.91 4.48 -18.85
CA VAL A 238 -1.67 5.91 -18.66
C VAL A 238 -0.24 6.21 -18.22
N THR A 239 0.25 7.38 -18.63
CA THR A 239 1.50 7.91 -18.09
C THR A 239 1.33 8.23 -16.61
N VAL A 240 2.34 7.87 -15.82
CA VAL A 240 2.37 8.10 -14.37
C VAL A 240 3.55 8.98 -13.99
N SER A 241 3.40 9.75 -12.91
CA SER A 241 4.48 10.47 -12.26
C SER A 241 4.61 9.97 -10.82
N ALA A 242 5.80 9.47 -10.49
CA ALA A 242 6.17 9.14 -9.13
C ALA A 242 6.90 10.33 -8.51
N GLN A 243 6.50 10.74 -7.32
CA GLN A 243 7.24 11.73 -6.54
C GLN A 243 7.87 11.04 -5.32
N PRO A 244 9.19 11.16 -5.12
CA PRO A 244 9.80 10.77 -3.86
C PRO A 244 9.23 11.66 -2.75
N VAL A 245 8.62 11.05 -1.73
CA VAL A 245 8.32 11.75 -0.48
C VAL A 245 9.44 11.44 0.48
N HIS A 246 10.06 12.50 1.00
CA HIS A 246 11.07 12.37 2.06
C HIS A 246 10.41 11.76 3.30
N SER A 247 11.16 10.94 4.03
CA SER A 247 10.70 10.19 5.20
C SER A 247 9.82 11.06 6.09
N GLY A 248 8.54 10.69 6.19
CA GLY A 248 7.61 11.34 7.09
C GLY A 248 7.92 10.90 8.51
N VAL A 249 8.29 11.86 9.35
CA VAL A 249 8.22 11.80 10.82
C VAL A 249 6.79 11.47 11.25
#